data_AF-A0A518I4R6-F1
#
_entry.id   AF-A0A518I4R6-F1
#
_cell.length_a   1.000
_cell.length_b   1.000
_cell.length_c   1.000
_cell.angle_alpha   90.00
_cell.angle_beta   90.00
_cell.angle_gamma   90.00
#
_symmetry.space_group_name_H-M   'P 1'
#
loop_
_entity.id
_entity.type
_entity.pdbx_description
1 polymer ?
#
loop_
_entity_poly.entity_id
_entity_poly.type
_entity_poly.pdbx_seq_one_letter_code
_entity_poly.pdbx_strand_id
1 'polypeptide(L)'
;MKRRGFSFSIKQHNTLTGISLVEVVVAMGIATVLMGISMTTMHTVLRAERETSKAAWLGASFHRFSRLIRSDIHAATSLDFQNGTPQSSPELTIQKAGNEVVKYRIEGHQIIRVVSRQDQRVHRDTFHLPEGSHAHFFQQARLNQAGISIDQPDALSILGQNAADERENERPYLHELSIISTIGHDYRLSELLKKQPEKETN
;
A
#
# COMPACT_ATOMS: atom_id res chain seq x y z
N MET A 1 -45.08 -50.62 -37.63
CA MET A 1 -43.99 -49.77 -37.12
C MET A 1 -42.72 -50.03 -37.93
N LYS A 2 -42.25 -49.05 -38.73
CA LYS A 2 -41.14 -49.22 -39.67
C LYS A 2 -39.99 -48.30 -39.21
N ARG A 3 -38.96 -48.85 -38.56
CA ARG A 3 -37.79 -48.08 -38.10
C ARG A 3 -36.94 -47.68 -39.30
N ARG A 4 -36.91 -46.38 -39.60
CA ARG A 4 -35.95 -45.78 -40.55
C ARG A 4 -34.63 -45.59 -39.83
N GLY A 5 -33.67 -46.48 -40.06
CA GLY A 5 -32.29 -46.28 -39.62
C GLY A 5 -31.57 -45.35 -40.60
N PHE A 6 -31.16 -44.18 -40.13
CA PHE A 6 -30.20 -43.35 -40.86
C PHE A 6 -28.80 -43.88 -40.57
N SER A 7 -28.13 -44.39 -41.59
CA SER A 7 -26.72 -44.77 -41.53
C SER A 7 -25.88 -43.59 -42.03
N PHE A 8 -25.21 -42.89 -41.12
CA PHE A 8 -24.18 -41.92 -41.49
C PHE A 8 -22.85 -42.65 -41.63
N SER A 9 -22.37 -42.77 -42.88
CA SER A 9 -21.03 -43.27 -43.18
C SER A 9 -20.09 -42.08 -43.32
N ILE A 10 -19.22 -41.84 -42.34
CA ILE A 10 -18.12 -40.88 -42.47
C ILE A 10 -17.08 -41.52 -43.39
N LYS A 11 -17.05 -41.10 -44.67
CA LYS A 11 -15.97 -41.45 -45.59
C LYS A 11 -14.70 -40.73 -45.13
N GLN A 12 -13.78 -41.45 -44.49
CA GLN A 12 -12.41 -41.00 -44.36
C GLN A 12 -11.74 -41.05 -45.74
N HIS A 13 -11.55 -39.88 -46.36
CA HIS A 13 -10.71 -39.75 -47.54
C HIS A 13 -9.24 -39.82 -47.09
N ASN A 14 -8.59 -40.95 -47.37
CA ASN A 14 -7.17 -41.12 -47.13
C ASN A 14 -6.40 -40.37 -48.22
N THR A 15 -6.18 -39.07 -48.05
CA THR A 15 -5.30 -38.29 -48.95
C THR A 15 -3.86 -38.60 -48.59
N LEU A 16 -3.09 -39.16 -49.53
CA LEU A 16 -1.63 -39.18 -49.47
C LEU A 16 -1.15 -37.74 -49.66
N THR A 17 -0.94 -37.02 -48.57
CA THR A 17 -0.53 -35.61 -48.61
C THR A 17 0.99 -35.53 -48.75
N GLY A 18 1.47 -35.16 -49.94
CA GLY A 18 2.85 -34.67 -50.08
C GLY A 18 2.94 -33.31 -49.39
N ILE A 19 3.76 -33.21 -48.35
CA ILE A 19 3.98 -31.95 -47.62
C ILE A 19 4.66 -30.98 -48.57
N SER A 20 3.95 -29.93 -48.99
CA SER A 20 4.52 -28.87 -49.83
C SER A 20 5.40 -27.94 -49.00
N LEU A 21 6.57 -27.58 -49.52
CA LEU A 21 7.49 -26.64 -48.88
C LEU A 21 6.80 -25.31 -48.53
N VAL A 22 5.88 -24.83 -49.39
CA VAL A 22 5.12 -23.61 -49.18
C VAL A 22 4.23 -23.70 -47.93
N GLU A 23 3.61 -24.85 -47.69
CA GLU A 23 2.72 -25.06 -46.54
C GLU A 23 3.49 -25.04 -45.21
N VAL A 24 4.69 -25.64 -45.19
CA VAL A 24 5.58 -25.60 -44.02
C VAL A 24 6.05 -24.17 -43.74
N VAL A 25 6.41 -23.40 -44.77
CA VAL A 25 6.83 -22.00 -44.60
C VAL A 25 5.69 -21.13 -44.08
N VAL A 26 4.46 -21.32 -44.60
CA VAL A 26 3.27 -20.60 -44.11
C VAL A 26 2.97 -20.98 -42.66
N ALA A 27 3.02 -22.28 -42.32
CA ALA A 27 2.81 -22.74 -40.95
C ALA A 27 3.87 -22.18 -39.98
N MET A 28 5.14 -22.15 -40.38
CA MET A 28 6.22 -21.51 -39.63
C MET A 28 6.00 -20.01 -39.47
N GLY A 29 5.51 -19.33 -40.51
CA GLY A 29 5.16 -17.91 -40.46
C GLY A 29 4.07 -17.62 -39.43
N ILE A 30 2.98 -18.39 -39.47
CA ILE A 30 1.88 -18.28 -38.50
C ILE A 30 2.38 -18.58 -37.08
N ALA A 31 3.17 -19.64 -36.90
CA ALA A 31 3.74 -20.00 -35.60
C ALA A 31 4.63 -18.88 -35.04
N THR A 32 5.42 -18.23 -35.88
CA THR A 32 6.29 -17.12 -35.49
C THR A 32 5.48 -15.90 -35.06
N VAL A 33 4.40 -15.56 -35.79
CA VAL A 33 3.48 -14.48 -35.42
C VAL A 33 2.81 -14.77 -34.09
N LEU A 34 2.29 -15.99 -33.89
CA LEU A 34 1.68 -16.41 -32.63
C LEU A 34 2.67 -16.34 -31.46
N MET A 35 3.92 -16.74 -31.68
CA MET A 35 4.98 -16.64 -30.69
C MET A 35 5.28 -15.17 -30.34
N GLY A 36 5.34 -14.28 -31.33
CA GLY A 36 5.53 -12.84 -31.11
C GLY A 36 4.41 -12.20 -30.29
N ILE A 37 3.15 -12.53 -30.60
CA ILE A 37 2.00 -12.05 -29.83
C ILE A 37 2.05 -12.59 -28.40
N SER A 38 2.41 -13.86 -28.23
CA SER A 38 2.52 -14.47 -26.89
C SER A 38 3.61 -13.81 -26.05
N MET A 39 4.77 -13.53 -26.64
CA MET A 39 5.90 -12.92 -25.94
C MET A 39 5.61 -11.47 -25.54
N THR A 40 4.99 -10.68 -26.42
CA THR A 40 4.58 -9.31 -26.11
C THR A 40 3.52 -9.27 -25.01
N THR A 41 2.52 -10.15 -25.08
CA THR A 41 1.49 -10.30 -24.03
C THR A 41 2.09 -10.70 -22.69
N MET A 42 3.04 -11.64 -22.69
CA MET A 42 3.72 -12.03 -21.45
C MET A 42 4.51 -10.86 -20.86
N HIS A 43 5.21 -10.10 -21.69
CA HIS A 43 5.99 -8.95 -21.23
C HIS A 43 5.10 -7.85 -20.64
N THR A 44 3.95 -7.57 -21.25
CA THR A 44 3.01 -6.56 -20.73
C THR A 44 2.38 -7.00 -19.42
N VAL A 45 1.97 -8.27 -19.31
CA VAL A 45 1.41 -8.83 -18.06
C VAL A 45 2.44 -8.78 -16.94
N LEU A 46 3.69 -9.22 -17.18
CA LEU A 46 4.73 -9.18 -16.16
C LEU A 46 5.06 -7.76 -15.72
N ARG A 47 5.01 -6.79 -16.63
CA ARG A 47 5.20 -5.38 -16.27
C ARG A 47 4.06 -4.86 -15.40
N ALA A 48 2.82 -5.15 -15.78
CA ALA A 48 1.64 -4.76 -15.02
C ALA A 48 1.62 -5.42 -13.62
N GLU A 49 2.01 -6.69 -13.52
CA GLU A 49 2.12 -7.41 -12.25
C GLU A 49 3.17 -6.77 -11.32
N ARG A 50 4.32 -6.36 -11.85
CA ARG A 50 5.35 -5.68 -11.06
C ARG A 50 4.87 -4.33 -10.53
N GLU A 51 4.18 -3.55 -11.34
CA GLU A 51 3.64 -2.25 -10.95
C GLU A 51 2.54 -2.39 -9.89
N THR A 52 1.60 -3.34 -10.09
CA THR A 52 0.51 -3.62 -9.14
C THR A 52 1.02 -4.20 -7.82
N SER A 53 1.99 -5.12 -7.87
CA SER A 53 2.58 -5.73 -6.67
C SER A 53 3.28 -4.69 -5.79
N LYS A 54 4.01 -3.75 -6.40
CA LYS A 54 4.67 -2.66 -5.66
C LYS A 54 3.64 -1.75 -4.97
N ALA A 55 2.58 -1.37 -5.67
CA ALA A 55 1.51 -0.55 -5.12
C ALA A 55 0.78 -1.27 -3.96
N ALA A 56 0.46 -2.55 -4.14
CA ALA A 56 -0.19 -3.36 -3.12
C ALA A 56 0.69 -3.52 -1.87
N TRP A 57 1.99 -3.77 -2.04
CA TRP A 57 2.93 -3.89 -0.92
C TRP A 57 3.05 -2.57 -0.13
N LEU A 58 3.14 -1.43 -0.83
CA LEU A 58 3.20 -0.12 -0.19
C LEU A 58 1.91 0.20 0.57
N GLY A 59 0.75 -0.07 -0.04
CA GLY A 59 -0.55 0.13 0.60
C GLY A 59 -0.74 -0.74 1.85
N ALA A 60 -0.34 -2.01 1.80
CA ALA A 60 -0.40 -2.91 2.95
C ALA A 60 0.54 -2.47 4.08
N SER A 61 1.76 -2.04 3.74
CA SER A 61 2.74 -1.50 4.68
C SER A 61 2.21 -0.24 5.38
N PHE A 62 1.64 0.69 4.61
CA PHE A 62 1.05 1.92 5.14
C PHE A 62 -0.17 1.65 6.04
N HIS A 63 -1.06 0.76 5.64
CA HIS A 63 -2.20 0.37 6.47
C HIS A 63 -1.76 -0.24 7.81
N ARG A 64 -0.76 -1.13 7.79
CA ARG A 64 -0.18 -1.70 9.01
C ARG A 64 0.45 -0.62 9.90
N PHE A 65 1.24 0.28 9.31
CA PHE A 65 1.83 1.42 10.00
C PHE A 65 0.75 2.30 10.67
N SER A 66 -0.28 2.67 9.92
CA SER A 66 -1.39 3.50 10.39
C SER A 66 -2.13 2.89 11.58
N ARG A 67 -2.33 1.56 11.58
CA ARG A 67 -2.91 0.85 12.73
C ARG A 67 -1.97 0.84 13.94
N LEU A 68 -0.69 0.57 13.73
CA LEU A 68 0.29 0.50 14.82
C LEU A 68 0.50 1.85 15.49
N ILE A 69 0.70 2.93 14.72
CA ILE A 69 0.89 4.27 15.29
C ILE A 69 -0.33 4.74 16.06
N ARG A 70 -1.55 4.49 15.55
CA ARG A 70 -2.78 4.80 16.28
C ARG A 70 -2.85 4.03 17.59
N SER A 71 -2.60 2.72 17.55
CA SER A 71 -2.60 1.87 18.74
C SER A 71 -1.54 2.29 19.77
N ASP A 72 -0.36 2.69 19.31
CA ASP A 72 0.74 3.08 20.18
C ASP A 72 0.48 4.45 20.84
N ILE A 73 -0.01 5.44 20.07
CA ILE A 73 -0.43 6.74 20.61
C ILE A 73 -1.60 6.58 21.58
N HIS A 74 -2.53 5.66 21.28
CA HIS A 74 -3.67 5.40 22.14
C HIS A 74 -3.26 4.75 23.48
N ALA A 75 -2.26 3.87 23.46
CA ALA A 75 -1.71 3.25 24.65
C ALA A 75 -0.68 4.15 25.39
N ALA A 76 -0.41 5.35 24.88
CA ALA A 76 0.62 6.24 25.41
C ALA A 76 0.18 6.88 26.74
N THR A 77 1.06 6.83 27.72
CA THR A 77 0.99 7.63 28.95
C THR A 77 1.61 9.01 28.72
N SER A 78 2.70 9.07 27.95
CA SER A 78 3.35 10.32 27.57
C SER A 78 3.99 10.18 26.18
N LEU A 79 4.13 11.31 25.50
CA LEU A 79 4.79 11.44 24.21
C LEU A 79 5.90 12.48 24.34
N ASP A 80 7.08 12.14 23.82
CA ASP A 80 8.20 13.06 23.67
C ASP A 80 8.56 13.19 22.19
N PHE A 81 8.54 14.43 21.69
CA PHE A 81 8.78 14.75 20.29
C PHE A 81 10.14 15.45 20.17
N GLN A 82 11.09 14.77 19.53
CA GLN A 82 12.36 15.36 19.16
C GLN A 82 12.28 15.76 17.70
N ASN A 83 12.02 17.05 17.47
CA ASN A 83 12.12 17.64 16.14
C ASN A 83 13.55 17.48 15.65
N GLY A 84 13.70 16.87 14.47
CA GLY A 84 15.00 16.64 13.88
C GLY A 84 15.74 17.95 13.64
N THR A 85 17.01 18.00 14.03
CA THR A 85 17.95 19.06 13.63
C THR A 85 18.60 18.65 12.30
N PRO A 86 19.33 19.53 11.59
CA PRO A 86 20.06 19.13 10.37
C PRO A 86 21.00 17.93 10.56
N GLN A 87 21.40 17.63 11.80
CA GLN A 87 22.22 16.47 12.16
C GLN A 87 21.46 15.29 12.79
N SER A 88 20.17 15.43 13.13
CA SER A 88 19.41 14.39 13.83
C SER A 88 18.06 14.15 13.17
N SER A 89 17.76 12.88 12.86
CA SER A 89 16.45 12.47 12.38
C SER A 89 15.34 12.80 13.38
N PRO A 90 14.15 13.24 12.93
CA PRO A 90 13.00 13.40 13.81
C PRO A 90 12.67 12.08 14.53
N GLU A 91 12.49 12.15 15.84
CA GLU A 91 12.20 10.99 16.68
C GLU A 91 10.97 11.27 17.56
N LEU A 92 10.05 10.32 17.62
CA LEU A 92 8.90 10.30 18.51
C LEU A 92 9.09 9.15 19.51
N THR A 93 9.22 9.48 20.78
CA THR A 93 9.27 8.51 21.87
C THR A 93 7.93 8.43 22.57
N ILE A 94 7.35 7.24 22.60
CA ILE A 94 6.06 6.92 23.21
C ILE A 94 6.33 6.09 24.47
N GLN A 95 5.95 6.60 25.62
CA GLN A 95 5.98 5.83 26.86
C GLN A 95 4.61 5.21 27.10
N LYS A 96 4.57 3.90 27.30
CA LYS A 96 3.34 3.15 27.61
C LYS A 96 3.35 2.68 29.06
N ALA A 97 2.20 2.23 29.55
CA ALA A 97 2.11 1.53 30.82
C ALA A 97 2.98 0.25 30.84
N GLY A 98 3.63 -0.04 31.96
CA GLY A 98 4.41 -1.26 32.16
C GLY A 98 5.87 -1.23 31.66
N ASN A 99 6.52 -0.05 31.66
CA ASN A 99 7.91 0.15 31.20
C ASN A 99 8.16 -0.28 29.73
N GLU A 100 7.13 -0.22 28.89
CA GLU A 100 7.27 -0.36 27.45
C GLU A 100 7.47 1.02 26.81
N VAL A 101 8.51 1.16 26.00
CA VAL A 101 8.86 2.38 25.28
C VAL A 101 8.89 2.07 23.79
N VAL A 102 8.15 2.83 23.00
CA VAL A 102 8.17 2.71 21.54
C VAL A 102 8.81 3.96 20.96
N LYS A 103 9.88 3.79 20.17
CA LYS A 103 10.55 4.87 19.46
C LYS A 103 10.25 4.78 17.99
N TYR A 104 9.78 5.87 17.41
CA TYR A 104 9.59 6.05 15.99
C TYR A 104 10.62 7.04 15.48
N ARG A 105 11.33 6.69 14.40
CA ARG A 105 12.32 7.55 13.78
C ARG A 105 12.08 7.66 12.29
N ILE A 106 12.25 8.87 11.76
CA ILE A 106 12.16 9.15 10.33
C ILE A 106 13.57 9.26 9.76
N GLU A 107 13.97 8.29 8.94
CA GLU A 107 15.27 8.25 8.26
C GLU A 107 15.03 8.33 6.75
N GLY A 108 15.04 9.55 6.20
CA GLY A 108 14.75 9.79 4.78
C GLY A 108 13.36 9.30 4.38
N HIS A 109 13.30 8.27 3.54
CA HIS A 109 12.06 7.65 3.04
C HIS A 109 11.63 6.41 3.85
N GLN A 110 12.10 6.27 5.09
CA GLN A 110 11.77 5.15 5.94
C GLN A 110 11.36 5.61 7.33
N ILE A 111 10.35 4.95 7.89
CA ILE A 111 9.96 5.09 9.29
C ILE A 111 10.34 3.80 10.01
N ILE A 112 11.21 3.93 11.01
CA ILE A 112 11.66 2.82 11.84
C ILE A 112 10.95 2.91 13.18
N ARG A 113 10.30 1.83 13.57
CA ARG A 113 9.69 1.66 14.88
C ARG A 113 10.50 0.66 15.70
N VAL A 114 10.95 1.05 16.87
CA VAL A 114 11.67 0.19 17.82
C VAL A 114 10.87 0.10 19.10
N VAL A 115 10.50 -1.11 19.50
CA VAL A 115 9.84 -1.38 20.78
C VAL A 115 10.87 -1.92 21.76
N SER A 116 10.97 -1.26 22.90
CA SER A 116 11.78 -1.69 24.03
C SER A 116 10.91 -1.97 25.24
N ARG A 117 11.19 -3.05 25.97
CA ARG A 117 10.54 -3.38 27.24
C ARG A 117 11.62 -3.69 28.26
N GLN A 118 11.56 -3.09 29.44
CA GLN A 118 12.59 -3.25 30.48
C GLN A 118 14.01 -3.01 29.93
N ASP A 119 14.16 -1.99 29.09
CA ASP A 119 15.42 -1.59 28.44
C ASP A 119 16.03 -2.59 27.43
N GLN A 120 15.34 -3.70 27.15
CA GLN A 120 15.71 -4.62 26.07
C GLN A 120 14.90 -4.30 24.81
N ARG A 121 15.58 -4.26 23.65
CA ARG A 121 14.92 -4.14 22.35
C ARG A 121 14.17 -5.44 22.05
N VAL A 122 12.85 -5.35 22.04
CA VAL A 122 11.95 -6.50 21.80
C VAL A 122 11.62 -6.64 20.32
N HIS A 123 11.41 -5.51 19.63
CA HIS A 123 10.92 -5.54 18.25
C HIS A 123 11.41 -4.35 17.44
N ARG A 124 11.66 -4.56 16.15
CA ARG A 124 11.97 -3.52 15.18
C ARG A 124 11.15 -3.73 13.92
N ASP A 125 10.34 -2.73 13.57
CA ASP A 125 9.64 -2.65 12.29
C ASP A 125 10.24 -1.55 11.43
N THR A 126 10.30 -1.77 10.12
CA THR A 126 10.69 -0.76 9.14
C THR A 126 9.57 -0.60 8.11
N PHE A 127 9.10 0.63 7.95
CA PHE A 127 8.09 1.01 6.97
C PHE A 127 8.73 1.91 5.92
N HIS A 128 8.46 1.62 4.65
CA HIS A 128 9.01 2.37 3.53
C HIS A 128 7.95 3.34 3.01
N LEU A 129 8.37 4.55 2.70
CA LEU A 129 7.58 5.60 2.09
C LEU A 129 7.91 5.67 0.60
N PRO A 130 6.96 6.16 -0.23
CA PRO A 130 7.29 6.48 -1.62
C PRO A 130 8.43 7.49 -1.69
N GLU A 131 9.31 7.32 -2.69
CA GLU A 131 10.44 8.22 -2.93
C GLU A 131 9.96 9.68 -3.09
N GLY A 132 10.70 10.61 -2.51
CA GLY A 132 10.37 12.04 -2.47
C GLY A 132 9.28 12.43 -1.45
N SER A 133 8.73 11.48 -0.68
CA SER A 133 7.79 11.80 0.40
C SER A 133 8.52 12.36 1.61
N HIS A 134 7.95 13.39 2.22
CA HIS A 134 8.46 13.97 3.47
C HIS A 134 7.50 13.67 4.61
N ALA A 135 7.98 13.04 5.68
CA ALA A 135 7.19 12.74 6.86
C ALA A 135 7.59 13.63 8.03
N HIS A 136 6.62 14.11 8.79
CA HIS A 136 6.86 14.89 10.00
C HIS A 136 5.86 14.52 11.11
N PHE A 137 6.35 14.51 12.35
CA PHE A 137 5.50 14.29 13.51
C PHE A 137 4.85 15.61 13.94
N PHE A 138 3.60 15.54 14.40
CA PHE A 138 2.92 16.68 14.97
C PHE A 138 2.15 16.30 16.23
N GLN A 139 2.01 17.27 17.12
CA GLN A 139 1.19 17.16 18.32
C GLN A 139 0.27 18.37 18.40
N GLN A 140 -1.02 18.10 18.60
CA GLN A 140 -2.03 19.12 18.82
C GLN A 140 -2.49 19.08 20.27
N ALA A 141 -1.76 19.80 21.13
CA ALA A 141 -1.98 19.82 22.58
C ALA A 141 -3.41 20.21 22.97
N ARG A 142 -4.07 21.11 22.22
CA ARG A 142 -5.46 21.53 22.48
C ARG A 142 -6.48 20.39 22.37
N LEU A 143 -6.23 19.43 21.48
CA LEU A 143 -7.13 18.30 21.22
C LEU A 143 -6.62 17.00 21.84
N ASN A 144 -5.49 17.05 22.56
CA ASN A 144 -4.77 15.88 23.05
C ASN A 144 -4.55 14.83 21.93
N GLN A 145 -4.22 15.32 20.73
CA GLN A 145 -4.00 14.51 19.54
C GLN A 145 -2.53 14.53 19.15
N ALA A 146 -2.06 13.43 18.62
CA ALA A 146 -0.73 13.28 18.06
C ALA A 146 -0.81 12.46 16.78
N GLY A 147 0.14 12.69 15.89
CA GLY A 147 0.12 12.06 14.59
C GLY A 147 1.40 12.21 13.80
N ILE A 148 1.35 11.67 12.61
CA ILE A 148 2.36 11.85 11.57
C ILE A 148 1.65 12.35 10.31
N SER A 149 2.20 13.39 9.69
CA SER A 149 1.78 13.83 8.37
C SER A 149 2.85 13.43 7.37
N ILE A 150 2.39 12.98 6.20
CA ILE A 150 3.25 12.56 5.09
C ILE A 150 2.83 13.38 3.88
N ASP A 151 3.76 14.22 3.42
CA ASP A 151 3.65 14.99 2.21
C ASP A 151 4.15 14.11 1.06
N GLN A 152 3.23 13.59 0.25
CA GLN A 152 3.60 12.75 -0.89
C GLN A 152 3.81 13.62 -2.14
N PRO A 153 4.92 13.46 -2.88
CA PRO A 153 5.08 14.09 -4.18
C PRO A 153 4.07 13.46 -5.13
N ASP A 154 3.31 14.32 -5.80
CA ASP A 154 2.28 13.89 -6.73
C ASP A 154 2.89 13.00 -7.83
N ALA A 155 2.40 11.78 -7.97
CA ALA A 155 2.86 10.83 -8.98
C ALA A 155 2.64 11.37 -10.40
N LEU A 156 1.67 12.28 -10.59
CA LEU A 156 1.44 12.97 -11.86
C LEU A 156 2.51 14.01 -12.18
N SER A 157 3.19 14.57 -11.17
CA SER A 157 4.31 15.51 -11.38
C SER A 157 5.55 14.82 -11.95
N ILE A 158 5.74 13.51 -11.69
CA ILE A 158 6.87 12.73 -12.21
C ILE A 158 6.62 12.27 -13.66
N LEU A 159 5.35 12.04 -14.04
CA LEU A 159 4.97 11.68 -15.41
C LEU A 159 4.83 12.89 -16.36
N GLY A 160 4.75 14.11 -15.83
CA GLY A 160 4.54 15.35 -16.61
C GLY A 160 5.80 16.01 -17.17
N GLN A 161 7.02 15.58 -16.81
CA GLN A 161 8.25 16.28 -17.23
C GLN A 161 8.60 16.17 -18.73
N ASN A 162 7.78 15.49 -19.55
CA ASN A 162 7.99 15.39 -21.00
C ASN A 162 6.92 16.10 -21.85
N ALA A 163 6.01 16.88 -21.27
CA ALA A 163 5.01 17.62 -22.04
C ALA A 163 4.78 19.03 -21.47
N ALA A 164 5.07 20.03 -22.32
CA ALA A 164 4.57 21.42 -22.26
C ALA A 164 5.23 22.29 -21.16
N ASP A 165 6.14 23.22 -21.46
CA ASP A 165 5.90 24.48 -22.19
C ASP A 165 4.45 24.99 -22.13
N GLU A 166 4.27 26.10 -21.41
CA GLU A 166 3.06 26.92 -21.33
C GLU A 166 1.85 26.28 -20.64
N ARG A 167 1.84 26.36 -19.30
CA ARG A 167 0.68 26.87 -18.53
C ARG A 167 1.07 27.16 -17.08
N GLU A 168 1.14 28.46 -16.83
CA GLU A 168 1.29 29.07 -15.52
C GLU A 168 0.05 28.74 -14.66
N ASN A 169 0.28 28.45 -13.37
CA ASN A 169 -0.69 28.57 -12.26
C ASN A 169 -1.61 27.38 -11.87
N GLU A 170 -1.12 26.14 -11.86
CA GLU A 170 -1.72 25.08 -11.01
C GLU A 170 -0.71 24.63 -9.95
N ARG A 171 -0.99 24.95 -8.67
CA ARG A 171 -0.20 24.43 -7.55
C ARG A 171 -0.30 22.90 -7.58
N PRO A 172 0.82 22.15 -7.64
CA PRO A 172 0.75 20.69 -7.64
C PRO A 172 0.02 20.25 -6.36
N TYR A 173 -1.04 19.45 -6.53
CA TYR A 173 -1.84 18.94 -5.43
C TYR A 173 -1.00 17.93 -4.64
N LEU A 174 -0.25 18.43 -3.65
CA LEU A 174 0.36 17.64 -2.60
C LEU A 174 -0.75 16.84 -1.91
N HIS A 175 -0.73 15.52 -2.07
CA HIS A 175 -1.58 14.65 -1.29
C HIS A 175 -0.96 14.54 0.09
N GLU A 176 -1.43 15.40 1.01
CA GLU A 176 -1.08 15.33 2.41
C GLU A 176 -1.86 14.18 3.07
N LEU A 177 -1.14 13.17 3.54
CA LEU A 177 -1.71 12.03 4.23
C LEU A 177 -1.37 12.11 5.72
N SER A 178 -2.35 12.54 6.52
CA SER A 178 -2.19 12.65 7.97
C SER A 178 -2.85 11.48 8.70
N ILE A 179 -2.10 10.89 9.65
CA ILE A 179 -2.62 9.89 10.58
C ILE A 179 -2.68 10.54 11.96
N ILE A 180 -3.89 10.76 12.46
CA ILE A 180 -4.17 11.37 13.77
C ILE A 180 -4.70 10.30 14.74
N SER A 181 -4.26 10.37 15.99
CA SER A 181 -4.80 9.59 17.10
C SER A 181 -4.87 10.43 18.38
N THR A 182 -5.81 10.11 19.26
CA THR A 182 -5.93 10.72 20.59
C THR A 182 -4.99 10.02 21.57
N ILE A 183 -4.30 10.80 22.40
CA ILE A 183 -3.34 10.30 23.39
C ILE A 183 -4.09 9.69 24.58
N GLY A 184 -3.71 8.47 24.95
CA GLY A 184 -4.31 7.76 26.08
C GLY A 184 -5.64 7.07 25.76
N HIS A 185 -6.14 6.28 26.72
CA HIS A 185 -7.41 5.56 26.58
C HIS A 185 -8.59 6.54 26.44
N ASP A 186 -9.51 6.26 25.53
CA ASP A 186 -10.66 7.13 25.26
C ASP A 186 -11.72 6.95 26.36
N TYR A 187 -11.55 7.64 27.49
CA TYR A 187 -12.49 7.55 28.61
C TYR A 187 -13.87 8.16 28.31
N ARG A 188 -14.05 8.82 27.15
CA ARG A 188 -15.30 9.49 26.77
C ARG A 188 -16.46 8.53 26.51
N LEU A 189 -16.19 7.29 26.10
CA LEU A 189 -17.24 6.27 25.92
C LEU A 189 -17.62 5.56 27.23
N SER A 190 -16.69 5.47 28.19
CA SER A 190 -16.99 4.87 29.50
C SER A 190 -17.90 5.75 30.37
N GLU A 191 -17.90 7.07 30.21
CA GLU A 191 -18.82 7.96 30.94
C GLU A 191 -20.26 7.92 30.39
N LEU A 192 -20.46 7.61 29.11
CA LEU A 192 -21.80 7.49 28.52
C LEU A 192 -22.55 6.25 29.03
N LEU A 193 -21.84 5.17 29.34
CA LEU A 193 -22.42 3.96 29.96
C LEU A 193 -22.74 4.13 31.45
N LYS A 194 -22.08 5.06 32.15
CA LYS A 194 -22.34 5.35 33.57
C LYS A 194 -23.47 6.38 33.79
N LYS A 195 -23.94 7.03 32.73
CA LYS A 195 -24.96 8.10 32.77
C LYS A 195 -26.36 7.65 32.37
N GLN A 196 -26.67 6.35 32.33
CA GLN A 196 -28.06 5.92 32.43
C GLN A 196 -28.47 5.96 33.92
N PRO A 197 -29.23 6.96 34.38
CA PRO A 197 -29.92 6.81 35.65
C PRO A 197 -30.94 5.68 35.48
N GLU A 198 -30.86 4.70 36.36
CA GLU A 198 -32.03 3.96 36.79
C GLU A 198 -33.10 5.01 37.16
N LYS A 199 -34.04 5.25 36.25
CA LYS A 199 -35.34 5.77 36.61
C LYS A 199 -36.33 4.65 36.39
N GLU A 200 -36.57 3.96 37.49
CA GLU A 200 -37.80 3.27 37.80
C GLU A 200 -39.02 3.99 37.19
N THR A 201 -39.94 3.23 36.62
CA THR A 201 -41.35 3.53 36.83
C THR A 201 -42.12 2.21 36.87
N ASN A 202 -42.70 1.98 38.05
CA ASN A 202 -43.86 1.14 38.36
C ASN A 202 -44.90 1.10 37.25
#